data_AF-A0AAU2HUP5-F1
#
_entry.id   AF-A0AAU2HUP5-F1
#
_cell.length_a   1.000
_cell.length_b   1.000
_cell.length_c   1.000
_cell.angle_alpha   90.00
_cell.angle_beta   90.00
_cell.angle_gamma   90.00
#
_symmetry.space_group_name_H-M   'P 1'
#
loop_
_entity.id
_entity.type
_entity.pdbx_description
1 polymer ?
#
loop_
_entity_poly.entity_id
_entity_poly.type
_entity_poly.pdbx_seq_one_letter_code
_entity_poly.pdbx_strand_id
1 'polypeptide(L)'
;MNDGIGLRYGDVHARGAPVVFVAIISVVTFGGGFFFLLHLFRRDQKILWEGRDVRALVEDVRHLGTNDSGSVEIKYRLSWSEDGATKQVEGRDTISAARSSRVQKGCEIDIKYLDDRNIMFIFDK
;
A
#
# COMPACT_ATOMS: atom_id res chain seq x y z
N MET A 1 -68.16 30.42 -31.44
CA MET A 1 -66.71 30.60 -31.55
C MET A 1 -66.10 30.12 -30.26
N ASN A 2 -65.31 29.05 -30.37
CA ASN A 2 -64.83 28.23 -29.28
C ASN A 2 -63.32 28.08 -29.51
N ASP A 3 -62.53 28.89 -28.81
CA ASP A 3 -61.09 28.94 -28.99
C ASP A 3 -60.46 28.43 -27.69
N GLY A 4 -60.44 27.10 -27.56
CA GLY A 4 -59.60 26.42 -26.60
C GLY A 4 -58.18 26.35 -27.12
N ILE A 5 -57.20 26.72 -26.31
CA ILE A 5 -55.84 26.17 -26.42
C ILE A 5 -55.35 25.89 -24.99
N GLY A 6 -55.51 24.62 -24.61
CA GLY A 6 -55.00 24.07 -23.37
C GLY A 6 -53.47 24.08 -23.34
N LEU A 7 -52.93 24.48 -22.20
CA LEU A 7 -51.53 24.33 -21.83
C LEU A 7 -51.18 22.83 -21.81
N ARG A 8 -50.57 22.34 -22.90
CA ARG A 8 -49.97 21.00 -22.94
C ARG A 8 -48.63 21.05 -22.22
N TYR A 9 -48.66 20.72 -20.93
CA TYR A 9 -47.51 20.25 -20.17
C TYR A 9 -47.15 18.84 -20.73
N GLY A 10 -46.37 18.80 -21.81
CA GLY A 10 -45.60 17.63 -22.24
C GLY A 10 -44.14 18.07 -22.24
N ASP A 11 -43.17 17.32 -21.75
CA ASP A 11 -43.06 15.88 -21.83
C ASP A 11 -42.05 15.43 -20.76
N VAL A 12 -42.48 14.55 -19.87
CA VAL A 12 -41.62 13.93 -18.85
C VAL A 12 -41.02 12.69 -19.49
N HIS A 13 -40.07 12.89 -20.41
CA HIS A 13 -39.34 11.79 -21.04
C HIS A 13 -37.84 12.05 -21.15
N ALA A 14 -37.20 12.16 -19.98
CA ALA A 14 -35.74 12.04 -19.84
C ALA A 14 -35.33 11.36 -18.52
N ARG A 15 -36.19 10.49 -17.96
CA ARG A 15 -36.03 9.94 -16.59
C ARG A 15 -35.25 8.61 -16.49
N GLY A 16 -34.52 8.20 -17.52
CA GLY A 16 -33.78 6.91 -17.50
C GLY A 16 -32.28 7.01 -17.76
N ALA A 17 -31.84 7.86 -18.69
CA ALA A 17 -30.46 7.88 -19.16
C ALA A 17 -29.41 8.38 -18.13
N PRO A 18 -29.63 9.47 -17.35
CA PRO A 18 -28.57 9.98 -16.48
C PRO A 18 -28.34 9.09 -15.25
N VAL A 19 -29.39 8.47 -14.72
CA VAL A 19 -29.30 7.65 -13.51
C VAL A 19 -28.56 6.34 -13.78
N VAL A 20 -28.81 5.72 -14.94
CA VAL A 20 -28.11 4.49 -15.35
C VAL A 20 -26.63 4.78 -15.60
N PHE A 21 -26.29 5.90 -16.22
CA PHE A 21 -24.90 6.29 -16.45
C PHE A 21 -24.13 6.54 -15.14
N VAL A 22 -24.75 7.24 -14.18
CA VAL A 22 -24.18 7.48 -12.85
C VAL A 22 -24.03 6.17 -12.05
N ALA A 23 -24.99 5.26 -12.17
CA ALA A 23 -24.91 3.94 -11.54
C ALA A 23 -23.74 3.11 -12.10
N ILE A 24 -23.54 3.10 -13.42
CA ILE A 24 -22.43 2.38 -14.07
C ILE A 24 -21.09 2.97 -13.64
N ILE A 25 -20.93 4.30 -13.66
CA ILE A 25 -19.68 4.95 -13.22
C ILE A 25 -19.42 4.68 -11.74
N SER A 26 -20.45 4.72 -10.89
CA SER A 26 -20.29 4.38 -9.47
C SER A 26 -19.83 2.95 -9.29
N VAL A 27 -20.44 1.98 -9.98
CA VAL A 27 -20.03 0.57 -9.88
C VAL A 27 -18.61 0.35 -10.40
N VAL A 28 -18.22 1.01 -11.48
CA VAL A 28 -16.85 0.91 -12.02
C VAL A 28 -15.83 1.58 -11.10
N THR A 29 -16.15 2.74 -10.53
CA THR A 29 -15.22 3.49 -9.67
C THR A 29 -15.10 2.84 -8.30
N PHE A 30 -16.22 2.43 -7.69
CA PHE A 30 -16.23 1.70 -6.43
C PHE A 30 -15.69 0.28 -6.61
N GLY A 31 -16.09 -0.44 -7.64
CA GLY A 31 -15.59 -1.79 -7.92
C GLY A 31 -14.10 -1.79 -8.24
N GLY A 32 -13.65 -0.88 -9.11
CA GLY A 32 -12.24 -0.71 -9.46
C GLY A 32 -11.40 -0.21 -8.27
N GLY A 33 -11.89 0.78 -7.52
CA GLY A 33 -11.23 1.28 -6.32
C GLY A 33 -11.14 0.22 -5.22
N PHE A 34 -12.23 -0.53 -4.99
CA PHE A 34 -12.26 -1.62 -4.02
C PHE A 34 -11.33 -2.77 -4.43
N PHE A 35 -11.30 -3.14 -5.71
CA PHE A 35 -10.36 -4.14 -6.23
C PHE A 35 -8.90 -3.67 -6.07
N PHE A 36 -8.61 -2.40 -6.34
CA PHE A 36 -7.27 -1.83 -6.18
C PHE A 36 -6.82 -1.84 -4.71
N LEU A 37 -7.71 -1.46 -3.79
CA LEU A 37 -7.46 -1.54 -2.35
C LEU A 37 -7.24 -2.99 -1.91
N LEU A 38 -8.09 -3.93 -2.34
CA LEU A 38 -7.91 -5.35 -2.03
C LEU A 38 -6.59 -5.90 -2.58
N HIS A 39 -6.16 -5.47 -3.77
CA HIS A 39 -4.90 -5.90 -4.35
C HIS A 39 -3.69 -5.41 -3.53
N LEU A 40 -3.70 -4.15 -3.10
CA LEU A 40 -2.68 -3.60 -2.19
C LEU A 40 -2.68 -4.34 -0.85
N PHE A 41 -3.86 -4.49 -0.24
CA PHE A 41 -4.01 -5.19 1.04
C PHE A 41 -3.57 -6.65 0.97
N ARG A 42 -3.87 -7.40 -0.11
CA ARG A 42 -3.44 -8.80 -0.23
C ARG A 42 -1.92 -8.94 -0.29
N ARG A 43 -1.22 -7.97 -0.90
CA ARG A 43 0.24 -8.00 -0.97
C ARG A 43 0.87 -7.75 0.40
N ASP A 44 0.38 -6.76 1.14
CA ASP A 44 0.90 -6.42 2.46
C ASP A 44 0.47 -7.44 3.53
N GLN A 45 -0.76 -7.96 3.45
CA GLN A 45 -1.23 -8.98 4.38
C GLN A 45 -0.48 -10.29 4.25
N LYS A 46 0.04 -10.63 3.07
CA LYS A 46 0.82 -11.87 2.92
C LYS A 46 2.05 -11.88 3.82
N ILE A 47 2.77 -10.77 3.92
CA ILE A 47 3.93 -10.63 4.82
C ILE A 47 3.48 -10.62 6.29
N LEU A 48 2.35 -9.99 6.60
CA LEU A 48 1.81 -9.96 7.97
C LEU A 48 1.36 -11.32 8.50
N TRP A 49 0.74 -12.15 7.64
CA TRP A 49 0.15 -13.44 8.03
C TRP A 49 1.11 -14.62 7.86
N GLU A 50 1.95 -14.62 6.83
CA GLU A 50 2.90 -15.72 6.54
C GLU A 50 4.35 -15.37 6.93
N GLY A 51 4.64 -14.09 7.16
CA GLY A 51 5.98 -13.64 7.53
C GLY A 51 6.32 -14.02 8.97
N ARG A 52 7.49 -14.62 9.13
CA ARG A 52 8.05 -15.01 10.41
C ARG A 52 8.74 -13.83 11.07
N ASP A 53 8.51 -13.67 12.37
CA ASP A 53 9.19 -12.64 13.14
C ASP A 53 10.62 -13.12 13.44
N VAL A 54 11.60 -12.38 12.92
CA VAL A 54 13.02 -12.68 13.00
C VAL A 54 13.75 -11.46 13.52
N ARG A 55 14.67 -11.66 14.46
CA ARG A 55 15.57 -10.60 14.90
C ARG A 55 16.82 -10.62 14.02
N ALA A 56 17.02 -9.54 13.28
CA ALA A 56 18.12 -9.40 12.34
C ALA A 56 19.07 -8.26 12.75
N LEU A 57 20.36 -8.48 12.56
CA LEU A 57 21.41 -7.49 12.73
C LEU A 57 21.56 -6.67 11.45
N VAL A 58 21.62 -5.35 11.57
CA VAL A 58 21.93 -4.46 10.46
C VAL A 58 23.44 -4.42 10.24
N GLU A 59 23.91 -5.07 9.18
CA GLU A 59 25.33 -5.14 8.81
C GLU A 59 25.81 -3.88 8.10
N ASP A 60 24.99 -3.34 7.20
CA ASP A 60 25.25 -2.13 6.45
C ASP A 60 23.95 -1.40 6.15
N VAL A 61 24.00 -0.08 6.20
CA VAL A 61 22.92 0.78 5.73
C VAL A 61 23.53 1.94 4.96
N ARG A 62 22.97 2.22 3.78
CA ARG A 62 23.36 3.33 2.93
C ARG A 62 22.14 4.15 2.58
N HIS A 63 22.18 5.43 2.91
CA HIS A 63 21.22 6.39 2.37
C HIS A 63 21.45 6.54 0.86
N LEU A 64 20.39 6.31 0.08
CA LEU A 64 20.38 6.54 -1.36
C LEU A 64 19.83 7.93 -1.70
N GLY A 65 18.88 8.42 -0.90
CA GLY A 65 18.30 9.74 -1.09
C GLY A 65 17.14 9.99 -0.13
N THR A 66 16.67 11.23 -0.13
CA THR A 66 15.47 11.65 0.61
C THR A 66 14.48 12.18 -0.42
N ASN A 67 13.22 11.79 -0.29
CA ASN A 67 12.15 12.34 -1.11
C ASN A 67 11.54 13.60 -0.47
N ASP A 68 10.84 14.41 -1.26
CA ASP A 68 10.23 15.66 -0.80
C ASP A 68 9.14 15.46 0.27
N SER A 69 8.67 14.22 0.48
CA SER A 69 7.71 13.88 1.53
C SER A 69 8.36 13.54 2.88
N GLY A 70 9.68 13.69 3.02
CA GLY A 70 10.41 13.43 4.27
C GLY A 70 10.66 11.95 4.57
N SER A 71 10.53 11.10 3.55
CA SER A 71 10.96 9.70 3.59
C SER A 71 12.36 9.57 2.99
N VAL A 72 13.09 8.58 3.47
CA VAL A 72 14.45 8.29 3.07
C VAL A 72 14.46 6.92 2.41
N GLU A 73 15.04 6.86 1.21
CA GLU A 73 15.39 5.61 0.57
C GLU A 73 16.72 5.10 1.13
N ILE A 74 16.70 3.89 1.69
CA ILE A 74 17.88 3.22 2.22
C ILE A 74 18.13 1.92 1.47
N LYS A 75 19.40 1.62 1.19
CA LYS A 75 19.86 0.26 0.89
C LYS A 75 20.37 -0.35 2.19
N TYR A 76 19.91 -1.55 2.51
CA TYR A 76 20.31 -2.24 3.74
C TYR A 76 20.85 -3.63 3.44
N ARG A 77 21.66 -4.13 4.37
CA ARG A 77 22.08 -5.53 4.46
C ARG A 77 21.76 -6.02 5.87
N LEU A 78 20.96 -7.07 5.96
CA LEU A 78 20.57 -7.70 7.22
C LEU A 78 21.19 -9.08 7.30
N SER A 79 21.59 -9.48 8.51
CA SER A 79 22.04 -10.83 8.81
C SER A 79 21.30 -11.38 10.03
N TRP A 80 20.98 -12.67 10.03
CA TRP A 80 20.45 -13.35 11.22
C TRP A 80 20.90 -14.81 11.22
N SER A 81 20.82 -15.45 12.38
CA SER A 81 21.08 -16.88 12.53
C SER A 81 19.75 -17.63 12.48
N GLU A 82 19.60 -18.58 11.56
CA GLU A 82 18.43 -19.45 11.44
C GLU A 82 18.93 -20.88 11.22
N ASP A 83 18.45 -21.83 12.05
CA ASP A 83 18.82 -23.24 11.99
C ASP A 83 20.33 -23.52 11.97
N GLY A 84 21.11 -22.68 12.65
CA GLY A 84 22.58 -22.78 12.71
C GLY A 84 23.31 -22.25 11.47
N ALA A 85 22.60 -21.68 10.51
CA ALA A 85 23.17 -20.99 9.36
C ALA A 85 22.97 -19.47 9.47
N THR A 86 24.00 -18.70 9.11
CA THR A 86 23.87 -17.25 8.96
C THR A 86 23.17 -16.95 7.63
N LYS A 87 21.95 -16.43 7.70
CA LYS A 87 21.22 -15.87 6.56
C LYS A 87 21.63 -14.42 6.39
N GLN A 88 21.71 -13.99 5.13
CA GLN A 88 21.97 -12.60 4.78
C GLN A 88 21.07 -12.20 3.63
N VAL A 89 20.55 -10.97 3.70
CA VAL A 89 19.73 -10.41 2.64
C VAL A 89 20.08 -8.94 2.43
N GLU A 90 20.07 -8.54 1.16
CA GLU A 90 20.18 -7.15 0.77
C GLU A 90 18.88 -6.67 0.17
N GLY A 91 18.45 -5.49 0.59
CA GLY A 91 17.22 -4.89 0.10
C GLY A 91 17.33 -3.38 -0.04
N ARG A 92 16.27 -2.80 -0.58
CA ARG A 92 16.02 -1.36 -0.56
C ARG A 92 14.63 -1.13 0.00
N ASP A 93 14.51 -0.13 0.86
CA ASP A 93 13.21 0.26 1.40
C ASP A 93 13.17 1.77 1.63
N THR A 94 11.95 2.30 1.65
CA THR A 94 11.68 3.71 1.91
C THR A 94 11.10 3.83 3.31
N ILE A 95 11.91 4.35 4.23
CA ILE A 95 11.50 4.56 5.62
C ILE A 95 11.34 6.04 5.92
N SER A 96 10.51 6.40 6.88
CA SER A 96 10.43 7.81 7.31
C SER A 96 11.74 8.25 7.95
N ALA A 97 12.13 9.51 7.78
CA ALA A 97 13.34 10.06 8.38
C ALA A 97 13.37 9.92 9.92
N ALA A 98 12.21 9.90 10.58
CA ALA A 98 12.10 9.66 12.01
C ALA A 98 12.50 8.22 12.43
N ARG A 99 12.38 7.24 11.52
CA ARG A 99 12.70 5.83 11.76
C ARG A 99 14.09 5.44 11.29
N SER A 100 14.77 6.27 10.49
CA SER A 100 16.13 5.97 10.00
C SER A 100 17.15 5.82 11.13
N SER A 101 16.95 6.52 12.25
CA SER A 101 17.79 6.37 13.44
C SER A 101 17.74 4.97 14.07
N ARG A 102 16.66 4.21 13.86
CA ARG A 102 16.53 2.83 14.38
C ARG A 102 17.15 1.79 13.45
N VAL A 103 17.38 2.14 12.19
CA VAL A 103 17.99 1.25 11.18
C VAL A 103 19.44 1.68 10.95
N GLN A 104 20.26 1.58 12.00
CA GLN A 104 21.68 1.89 11.94
C GLN A 104 22.52 0.61 11.98
N LYS A 105 23.70 0.67 11.35
CA LYS A 105 24.67 -0.41 11.39
C LYS A 105 25.00 -0.81 12.83
N GLY A 106 24.96 -2.12 13.11
CA GLY A 106 25.22 -2.71 14.43
C GLY A 106 24.00 -2.77 15.34
N CYS A 107 22.83 -2.27 14.92
CA CYS A 107 21.59 -2.45 15.66
C CYS A 107 20.91 -3.77 15.29
N GLU A 108 20.32 -4.42 16.29
CA GLU A 108 19.37 -5.49 16.07
C GLU A 108 17.97 -4.90 15.91
N ILE A 109 17.25 -5.38 14.90
CA ILE A 109 15.90 -4.94 14.58
C ILE A 109 15.02 -6.18 14.41
N ASP A 110 13.75 -6.06 14.80
CA ASP A 110 12.78 -7.09 14.52
C ASP A 110 12.21 -6.88 13.10
N ILE A 111 12.20 -7.94 12.30
CA ILE A 111 11.69 -7.95 10.93
C ILE A 111 10.66 -9.06 10.76
N LYS A 112 9.66 -8.83 9.92
CA LYS A 112 8.86 -9.92 9.33
C LYS A 112 9.54 -10.38 8.05
N TYR A 113 10.08 -11.59 8.07
CA TYR A 113 10.70 -12.25 6.94
C TYR A 113 9.72 -13.25 6.30
N LEU A 114 9.36 -13.02 5.04
CA LEU A 114 8.60 -13.97 4.23
C LEU A 114 9.52 -14.65 3.20
N ASP A 115 10.29 -13.85 2.46
CA ASP A 115 11.30 -14.28 1.51
C ASP A 115 12.31 -13.14 1.27
N ASP A 116 13.37 -13.42 0.51
CA ASP A 116 14.46 -12.46 0.26
C ASP A 116 14.03 -11.14 -0.42
N ARG A 117 12.81 -11.09 -0.97
CA ARG A 117 12.22 -9.91 -1.63
C ARG A 117 11.10 -9.28 -0.80
N ASN A 118 10.64 -9.95 0.25
CA ASN A 118 9.48 -9.57 1.03
C ASN A 118 9.87 -9.56 2.51
N ILE A 119 10.40 -8.41 2.93
CA ILE A 119 10.84 -8.13 4.29
C ILE A 119 10.17 -6.85 4.75
N MET A 120 9.65 -6.86 5.97
CA MET A 120 9.04 -5.68 6.59
C MET A 120 9.69 -5.38 7.93
N PHE A 121 10.13 -4.14 8.12
CA PHE A 121 10.68 -3.67 9.39
C PHE A 121 9.56 -3.52 10.42
N ILE A 122 9.71 -4.18 11.58
CA ILE A 122 8.81 -4.01 12.72
C ILE A 122 9.43 -2.98 13.65
N PHE A 123 8.86 -1.79 13.66
CA PHE A 123 9.23 -0.77 14.63
C PHE A 123 8.20 -0.82 15.76
N ASP A 124 8.55 -1.44 16.88
CA ASP A 124 7.70 -1.42 18.07
C ASP A 124 7.47 0.04 18.52
N LYS A 125 6.24 0.36 18.94
CA LYS A 125 5.73 1.73 19.02
C LYS A 125 6.30 2.50 20.20
#